data_AF-A0A3D9I5W0-F1
#
_entry.id   AF-A0A3D9I5W0-F1
#
_cell.length_a   1.000
_cell.length_b   1.000
_cell.length_c   1.000
_cell.angle_alpha   90.00
_cell.angle_beta   90.00
_cell.angle_gamma   90.00
#
_symmetry.space_group_name_H-M   'P 1'
#
loop_
_entity.id
_entity.type
_entity.pdbx_description
1 polymer ?
#
loop_
_entity_poly.entity_id
_entity_poly.type
_entity_poly.pdbx_seq_one_letter_code
_entity_poly.pdbx_strand_id
1 'polypeptide(L)' 'MGRALRTIKQRIENLRNEMVLMFIQNGARMNDPQVLRLSQLLDDQLNRYERCVRFRTPGQAMKTSGFARLDYRRDA' A
#
# COMPACT_ATOMS: atom_id res chain seq x y z
N MET A 1 -1.68 0.87 21.58
CA MET A 1 -1.07 0.50 20.27
C MET A 1 0.44 0.31 20.43
N GLY A 2 0.96 -0.86 20.05
CA GLY A 2 2.39 -1.19 20.17
C GLY A 2 3.28 -0.33 19.28
N ARG A 3 4.52 -0.09 19.72
CA ARG A 3 5.51 0.81 19.10
C ARG A 3 5.70 0.51 17.60
N ALA A 4 5.82 -0.77 17.24
CA ALA A 4 5.97 -1.22 15.85
C ALA A 4 4.80 -0.80 14.94
N LEU A 5 3.57 -0.85 15.45
CA LEU A 5 2.35 -0.54 14.70
C LEU A 5 2.25 0.97 14.39
N ARG A 6 2.75 1.82 15.30
CA ARG A 6 2.85 3.28 15.06
C ARG A 6 3.90 3.59 14.01
N THR A 7 5.06 2.91 14.06
CA THR A 7 6.13 3.09 13.06
C THR A 7 5.66 2.72 11.66
N ILE A 8 4.91 1.62 11.52
CA ILE A 8 4.37 1.21 10.21
C ILE A 8 3.35 2.24 9.69
N LYS A 9 2.45 2.75 10.55
CA LYS A 9 1.50 3.81 10.17
C LYS A 9 2.21 5.07 9.67
N GLN A 10 3.22 5.54 10.41
CA GLN A 10 3.99 6.72 10.02
C GLN A 10 4.68 6.53 8.66
N ARG A 11 5.21 5.34 8.40
CA ARG A 11 5.84 5.01 7.11
C ARG A 11 4.82 5.02 5.97
N ILE A 12 3.61 4.48 6.19
CA ILE A 12 2.52 4.51 5.21
C ILE A 12 2.15 5.96 4.86
N GLU A 13 1.99 6.82 5.87
CA GLU A 13 1.63 8.23 5.66
C GLU A 13 2.72 8.99 4.90
N ASN A 14 4.00 8.77 5.26
CA ASN A 14 5.12 9.39 4.56
C ASN A 14 5.18 8.96 3.09
N LEU A 15 5.08 7.66 2.81
CA LEU A 15 5.08 7.12 1.45
C LEU A 15 3.90 7.62 0.62
N ARG A 16 2.71 7.74 1.23
CA ARG A 16 1.53 8.29 0.57
C ARG A 16 1.76 9.74 0.16
N ASN A 17 2.30 10.56 1.06
CA ASN A 17 2.59 11.96 0.77
C ASN A 17 3.64 12.10 -0.34
N GLU A 18 4.70 11.29 -0.28
CA GLU A 18 5.75 11.27 -1.30
C GLU A 18 5.20 10.86 -2.68
N MET A 19 4.34 9.84 -2.74
CA MET A 19 3.69 9.41 -3.98
C MET A 19 2.80 10.50 -4.57
N VAL A 20 2.01 11.20 -3.74
CA VAL A 20 1.16 12.30 -4.19
C VAL A 20 1.99 13.47 -4.73
N LEU A 21 3.08 13.83 -4.03
CA LEU A 21 3.98 14.88 -4.48
C LEU A 21 4.63 14.52 -5.82
N MET A 22 5.16 13.30 -5.94
CA MET A 22 5.77 12.84 -7.18
C MET A 22 4.76 12.77 -8.33
N PHE A 23 3.54 12.31 -8.06
CA PHE A 23 2.47 12.27 -9.06
C PHE A 23 2.14 13.66 -9.58
N ILE A 24 2.02 14.67 -8.71
CA ILE A 24 1.76 16.06 -9.11
C ILE A 24 2.95 16.61 -9.91
N GLN A 25 4.18 16.42 -9.43
CA GLN A 25 5.39 16.90 -10.08
C GLN A 25 5.60 16.31 -11.48
N ASN A 26 5.22 15.04 -11.67
CA ASN A 26 5.36 14.33 -12.95
C ASN A 26 4.14 14.52 -13.88
N GLY A 27 3.29 15.52 -13.61
CA GLY A 27 2.17 15.89 -14.48
C GLY A 27 0.99 14.92 -14.39
N ALA A 28 0.70 14.42 -13.19
CA ALA A 28 -0.38 13.46 -12.93
C ALA A 28 -0.26 12.15 -13.72
N ARG A 29 0.98 11.70 -13.94
CA ARG A 29 1.30 10.47 -14.67
C ARG A 29 1.49 9.29 -13.71
N MET A 30 0.49 8.42 -13.64
CA MET A 30 0.54 7.18 -12.85
C MET A 30 1.52 6.14 -13.40
N ASN A 31 1.87 6.23 -14.69
CA ASN A 31 2.85 5.34 -15.33
C ASN A 31 4.30 5.79 -15.11
N ASP A 32 4.53 6.87 -14.36
CA ASP A 32 5.88 7.29 -14.03
C ASP A 32 6.58 6.22 -13.16
N PRO A 33 7.81 5.80 -13.51
CA PRO A 33 8.51 4.73 -12.79
C PRO A 33 8.72 5.02 -11.30
N GLN A 34 8.85 6.30 -10.90
CA GLN A 34 9.02 6.66 -9.49
C GLN A 34 7.70 6.57 -8.74
N VAL A 35 6.61 7.04 -9.35
CA VAL A 35 5.25 6.87 -8.80
C VAL A 35 4.89 5.39 -8.64
N LEU A 36 5.23 4.55 -9.64
CA LEU A 36 5.03 3.10 -9.58
C LEU A 36 5.88 2.43 -8.50
N ARG A 37 7.12 2.88 -8.31
CA ARG A 37 7.98 2.36 -7.23
C ARG A 37 7.41 2.73 -5.86
N LEU A 38 6.92 3.96 -5.70
CA LEU A 38 6.32 4.43 -4.45
C LEU A 38 5.02 3.68 -4.14
N SER A 39 4.19 3.38 -5.15
CA SER A 39 2.97 2.59 -4.96
C SER A 39 3.28 1.17 -4.49
N GLN A 40 4.29 0.51 -5.08
CA GLN A 40 4.74 -0.82 -4.64
C GLN A 40 5.23 -0.82 -3.18
N LEU A 41 6.02 0.19 -2.79
CA LEU A 41 6.50 0.33 -1.41
C LEU A 41 5.36 0.58 -0.42
N LEU A 42 4.36 1.36 -0.84
CA LEU A 42 3.16 1.63 -0.05
C LEU A 42 2.35 0.35 0.17
N ASP A 43 2.13 -0.44 -0.88
CA ASP A 43 1.45 -1.74 -0.80
C ASP A 43 2.17 -2.71 0.14
N ASP A 44 3.50 -2.75 0.09
CA ASP A 44 4.30 -3.56 1.02
C ASP A 44 4.10 -3.13 2.48
N GLN A 45 4.04 -1.83 2.77
CA GLN A 45 3.79 -1.36 4.14
C GLN A 45 2.35 -1.64 4.58
N LEU A 46 1.37 -1.50 3.70
CA LEU A 46 -0.04 -1.84 3.98
C LEU A 46 -0.20 -3.33 4.29
N ASN A 47 0.44 -4.20 3.50
CA ASN A 47 0.47 -5.64 3.74
C ASN A 47 1.11 -5.99 5.10
N ARG A 48 2.21 -5.31 5.46
CA ARG A 48 2.85 -5.48 6.77
C ARG A 48 1.92 -5.02 7.90
N TYR A 49 1.27 -3.87 7.73
CA TYR A 49 0.30 -3.35 8.70
C TYR A 49 -0.85 -4.33 8.91
N GLU A 50 -1.43 -4.83 7.83
CA GLU A 50 -2.53 -5.79 7.88
C GLU A 50 -2.14 -7.07 8.60
N ARG A 51 -0.97 -7.65 8.28
CA ARG A 51 -0.43 -8.80 9.01
C ARG A 51 -0.29 -8.49 10.51
N CYS A 52 0.32 -7.36 10.85
CA CYS A 52 0.47 -6.94 12.24
C CYS A 52 -0.86 -6.75 12.98
N VAL A 53 -1.92 -6.32 12.29
CA VAL A 53 -3.26 -6.18 12.88
C VAL A 53 -3.94 -7.55 13.01
N ARG A 54 -3.90 -8.39 11.96
CA ARG A 54 -4.49 -9.75 11.97
C ARG A 54 -3.92 -10.64 13.08
N PHE A 55 -2.61 -10.60 13.32
CA PHE A 55 -1.97 -11.38 14.40
C PHE A 55 -2.25 -10.82 15.81
N ARG A 56 -2.74 -9.57 15.91
CA ARG A 56 -3.08 -8.94 17.19
C ARG A 56 -4.53 -9.12 17.60
N THR A 57 -5.39 -9.45 16.65
CA THR A 57 -6.81 -9.70 16.86
C THR A 57 -7.14 -11.09 16.31
N PRO A 58 -6.83 -12.17 17.05
CA PRO A 58 -7.20 -13.52 16.62
C PRO A 58 -8.72 -13.64 16.70
N GLY A 59 -9.44 -13.36 15.61
CA GLY A 59 -10.90 -13.51 15.57
C GLY A 59 -11.66 -12.75 14.49
N GLN A 60 -11.06 -11.79 13.78
CA GLN A 60 -11.73 -11.15 12.64
C GLN A 60 -11.03 -11.47 11.33
N ALA A 61 -11.38 -12.63 10.76
CA ALA A 61 -11.28 -12.86 9.33
C ALA A 61 -12.23 -11.87 8.63
N MET A 62 -11.72 -10.67 8.35
CA MET A 62 -12.47 -9.66 7.62
C MET A 62 -12.64 -10.16 6.19
N LYS A 63 -13.91 -10.38 5.80
CA LYS A 63 -14.31 -10.82 4.46
C LYS A 63 -13.67 -9.89 3.44
N THR A 64 -12.80 -10.43 2.60
CA THR A 64 -12.25 -9.75 1.42
C THR A 64 -13.36 -9.63 0.39
N SER A 65 -14.30 -8.70 0.64
CA SER A 65 -15.23 -8.27 -0.39
C SER A 65 -14.46 -7.36 -1.36
N GLY A 66 -14.06 -7.91 -2.50
CA GLY A 66 -14.11 -7.16 -3.75
C GLY A 66 -12.88 -6.40 -4.23
N PHE A 67 -11.65 -6.84 -3.95
CA PHE A 67 -10.54 -6.51 -4.86
C PHE A 67 -10.36 -7.65 -5.85
N ALA A 68 -11.09 -7.55 -6.97
CA ALA A 68 -10.88 -8.39 -8.13
C ALA A 68 -9.38 -8.41 -8.47
N ARG A 69 -8.79 -9.61 -8.48
CA ARG A 69 -7.48 -9.85 -9.09
C ARG A 69 -7.61 -9.40 -10.54
N LEU A 70 -7.08 -8.22 -10.85
CA LEU A 70 -6.81 -7.83 -12.23
C LEU A 70 -5.64 -8.69 -12.68
N ASP A 71 -5.98 -9.87 -13.20
CA ASP A 71 -5.11 -10.73 -13.97
C ASP A 71 -4.75 -9.94 -15.25
N TYR A 72 -3.59 -9.28 -15.24
CA TYR A 72 -3.05 -8.64 -16.42
C TYR A 72 -2.65 -9.75 -17.39
N ARG A 73 -3.59 -10.14 -18.25
CA ARG A 73 -3.35 -10.97 -19.42
C ARG A 73 -2.40 -10.21 -20.34
N ARG A 74 -1.16 -10.68 -20.41
CA ARG A 74 -0.14 -10.21 -21.33
C ARG A 74 -0.33 -11.00 -22.62
N ASP A 75 -1.24 -10.57 -23.48
CA ASP A 75 -1.34 -11.12 -24.82
C ASP A 75 -0.16 -10.60 -25.66
N ALA A 76 0.57 -11.54 -26.24
CA ALA A 76 1.71 -11.38 -27.13
C ALA A 76 1.26 -11.27 -28.60
#